data_AF-A0A7Y7SUF4-F1
#
_entry.id   AF-A0A7Y7SUF4-F1
#
_cell.length_a   1.000
_cell.length_b   1.000
_cell.length_c   1.000
_cell.angle_alpha   90.00
_cell.angle_beta   90.00
_cell.angle_gamma   90.00
#
_symmetry.space_group_name_H-M   'P 1'
#
loop_
_entity.id
_entity.type
_entity.pdbx_description
1 polymer ?
#
loop_
_entity_poly.entity_id
_entity_poly.type
_entity_poly.pdbx_seq_one_letter_code
_entity_poly.pdbx_strand_id
1 'polypeptide(L)'
;MEGWLVTESLGNTPPRQWIVYGFMLTALTYALLRTAGNLREMYRLRRLGKRRARYYALRVWGTSSGPLQVVLVAECLVTDALCALLLRALHDVTFW
;
A
#
# COMPACT_ATOMS: atom_id res chain seq x y z
N MET A 1 -18.61 2.69 25.46
CA MET A 1 -18.93 4.12 25.27
C MET A 1 -18.25 4.69 24.03
N GLU A 2 -17.02 4.30 23.71
CA GLU A 2 -16.30 4.61 22.45
C GLU A 2 -17.16 4.47 21.17
N GLY A 3 -17.84 3.33 20.99
CA GLY A 3 -18.60 3.07 19.76
C GLY A 3 -19.80 4.00 19.52
N TRP A 4 -20.34 4.64 20.57
CA TRP A 4 -21.49 5.55 20.46
C TRP A 4 -21.04 6.95 20.00
N LEU A 5 -19.90 7.43 20.51
CA LEU A 5 -19.24 8.67 20.07
C LEU A 5 -18.77 8.59 18.61
N VAL A 6 -18.26 7.44 18.18
CA VAL A 6 -17.87 7.22 16.78
C VAL A 6 -19.07 7.34 15.84
N THR A 7 -20.22 6.76 16.20
CA THR A 7 -21.45 6.86 15.41
C THR A 7 -22.07 8.26 15.39
N GLU A 8 -22.01 9.01 16.50
CA GLU A 8 -22.50 10.40 16.55
C GLU A 8 -21.59 11.35 15.75
N SER A 9 -20.27 11.15 15.81
CA SER A 9 -19.29 11.88 15.00
C SER A 9 -19.47 11.62 13.50
N LEU A 10 -19.66 10.36 13.10
CA LEU A 10 -19.93 9.97 11.71
C LEU A 10 -21.24 10.58 11.16
N GLY A 11 -22.26 10.69 12.00
CA GLY A 11 -23.54 11.33 11.64
C GLY A 11 -23.45 12.83 11.38
N ASN A 12 -22.50 13.52 12.03
CA ASN A 12 -22.30 14.96 11.94
C ASN A 12 -21.19 15.39 10.97
N THR A 13 -20.49 14.43 10.35
CA THR A 13 -19.41 14.70 9.41
C THR A 13 -19.92 15.38 8.13
N PRO A 14 -19.45 16.59 7.77
CA PRO A 14 -19.83 17.24 6.52
C PRO A 14 -19.52 16.38 5.29
N PRO A 15 -20.33 16.46 4.21
CA PRO A 15 -20.19 15.62 3.03
C PRO A 15 -18.80 15.70 2.36
N ARG A 16 -18.11 16.83 2.52
CA ARG A 16 -16.73 17.01 2.05
C ARG A 16 -15.73 16.08 2.76
N GLN A 17 -15.91 15.80 4.04
CA GLN A 17 -15.03 14.89 4.80
C GLN A 17 -15.26 13.43 4.40
N TRP A 18 -16.50 13.05 4.09
CA TRP A 18 -16.80 11.71 3.55
C TRP A 18 -16.07 11.42 2.23
N ILE A 19 -15.97 12.42 1.34
CA ILE A 19 -15.19 12.30 0.10
C ILE A 19 -13.70 12.08 0.41
N VAL A 20 -13.16 12.81 1.40
CA VAL A 20 -11.76 12.66 1.83
C VAL A 20 -11.51 11.27 2.40
N TYR A 21 -12.39 10.75 3.26
CA TYR A 21 -12.27 9.39 3.79
C TYR A 21 -12.39 8.33 2.70
N GLY A 22 -13.32 8.49 1.77
CA GLY A 22 -13.45 7.59 0.62
C GLY A 22 -12.16 7.55 -0.22
N PHE A 23 -11.53 8.71 -0.44
CA PHE A 23 -10.25 8.77 -1.13
C PHE A 23 -9.11 8.12 -0.32
N MET A 24 -9.03 8.40 0.98
CA MET A 24 -8.03 7.79 1.87
C MET A 24 -8.17 6.26 1.91
N LEU A 25 -9.39 5.73 2.03
CA LEU A 25 -9.65 4.29 2.03
C LEU A 25 -9.29 3.64 0.69
N THR A 26 -9.62 4.32 -0.42
CA THR A 26 -9.27 3.86 -1.77
C THR A 26 -7.75 3.84 -1.95
N ALA A 27 -7.06 4.91 -1.53
CA ALA A 27 -5.61 5.00 -1.58
C ALA A 27 -4.93 3.91 -0.74
N LEU A 28 -5.44 3.67 0.48
CA LEU A 28 -4.96 2.59 1.35
C LEU A 28 -5.15 1.21 0.69
N THR A 29 -6.31 0.96 0.10
CA THR A 29 -6.60 -0.31 -0.58
C THR A 29 -5.68 -0.52 -1.78
N TYR A 30 -5.47 0.51 -2.59
CA TYR A 30 -4.55 0.46 -3.74
C TYR A 30 -3.11 0.19 -3.29
N ALA A 31 -2.67 0.88 -2.24
CA ALA A 31 -1.34 0.73 -1.68
C ALA A 31 -1.10 -0.70 -1.15
N LEU A 32 -2.06 -1.29 -0.43
CA LEU A 32 -1.98 -2.69 0.01
C LEU A 32 -1.90 -3.67 -1.18
N LEU A 33 -2.72 -3.43 -2.22
CA LEU A 33 -2.69 -4.26 -3.43
C LEU A 33 -1.33 -4.15 -4.14
N ARG A 34 -0.74 -2.96 -4.16
CA ARG A 34 0.60 -2.71 -4.73
C ARG A 34 1.68 -3.46 -3.96
N THR A 35 1.68 -3.37 -2.64
CA THR A 35 2.62 -4.10 -1.77
C THR A 35 2.48 -5.61 -1.96
N ALA A 36 1.25 -6.14 -1.97
CA ALA A 36 0.99 -7.56 -2.22
C ALA A 36 1.48 -8.02 -3.60
N GLY A 37 1.29 -7.20 -4.64
CA GLY A 37 1.80 -7.44 -5.99
C GLY A 37 3.32 -7.52 -6.04
N ASN A 38 4.00 -6.58 -5.39
CA ASN A 38 5.47 -6.56 -5.30
C ASN A 38 6.02 -7.77 -4.54
N LEU A 39 5.39 -8.15 -3.42
CA LEU A 39 5.76 -9.35 -2.67
C LEU A 39 5.59 -10.63 -3.50
N ARG A 40 4.49 -10.74 -4.26
CA ARG A 40 4.24 -11.87 -5.16
C ARG A 40 5.31 -11.95 -6.25
N GLU A 41 5.72 -10.81 -6.79
CA GLU A 41 6.77 -10.73 -7.79
C GLU A 41 8.14 -11.13 -7.24
N MET A 42 8.49 -10.63 -6.05
CA MET A 42 9.70 -11.05 -5.34
C MET A 42 9.70 -12.55 -5.05
N TYR A 43 8.58 -13.11 -4.60
CA TYR A 43 8.42 -14.55 -4.38
C TYR A 43 8.62 -15.33 -5.68
N ARG A 44 8.06 -14.87 -6.80
CA ARG A 44 8.22 -15.49 -8.12
C ARG A 44 9.69 -15.49 -8.56
N LEU A 45 10.38 -14.35 -8.40
CA LEU A 45 11.81 -14.22 -8.71
C LEU A 45 12.67 -15.16 -7.86
N ARG A 46 12.38 -15.27 -6.56
CA ARG A 46 13.07 -16.22 -5.66
C ARG A 46 12.87 -17.66 -6.09
N ARG A 47 11.65 -18.03 -6.51
CA ARG A 47 11.32 -19.40 -6.93
C ARG A 47 11.92 -19.79 -8.28
N LEU A 48 12.17 -18.83 -9.18
CA LEU A 48 12.60 -19.10 -10.55
C LEU A 48 14.05 -19.62 -10.70
N GLY A 49 14.87 -19.58 -9.65
CA GLY A 49 16.30 -19.91 -9.76
C GLY A 49 17.08 -18.86 -10.57
N LYS A 50 18.38 -18.72 -10.30
CA LYS A 50 19.19 -17.55 -10.75
C LYS A 50 19.12 -17.27 -12.26
N ARG A 51 19.19 -18.31 -13.12
CA ARG A 51 19.18 -18.13 -14.59
C ARG A 51 17.83 -17.68 -15.14
N ARG A 52 16.73 -18.32 -14.72
CA ARG A 52 15.39 -17.97 -15.22
C ARG A 52 14.91 -16.63 -14.65
N ALA A 53 15.25 -16.33 -13.40
CA ALA A 53 14.95 -15.03 -12.79
C ALA A 53 15.66 -13.88 -13.54
N ARG A 54 16.93 -14.06 -13.93
CA ARG A 54 17.67 -13.07 -14.72
C ARG A 54 17.07 -12.88 -16.12
N TYR A 55 16.71 -13.95 -16.82
CA TYR A 55 16.09 -13.86 -18.13
C TYR A 55 14.71 -13.19 -18.05
N TYR A 56 13.91 -13.56 -17.06
CA TYR A 56 12.60 -12.95 -16.80
C TYR A 56 12.71 -11.46 -16.48
N ALA A 57 13.61 -11.07 -15.57
CA ALA A 57 13.81 -9.68 -15.20
C ALA A 57 14.24 -8.83 -16.40
N LEU A 58 15.16 -9.33 -17.24
CA LEU A 58 15.58 -8.61 -18.44
C LEU A 58 14.44 -8.49 -19.46
N ARG A 59 13.66 -9.56 -19.65
CA ARG A 59 12.60 -9.57 -20.67
C ARG A 59 11.37 -8.76 -20.29
N VAL A 60 10.94 -8.85 -19.03
CA VAL A 60 9.70 -8.21 -18.56
C VAL A 60 9.95 -6.81 -18.03
N TRP A 61 11.08 -6.62 -17.35
CA TRP A 61 11.39 -5.37 -16.65
C TRP A 61 12.54 -4.59 -17.28
N GLY A 62 13.22 -5.13 -18.30
CA GLY A 62 14.34 -4.46 -18.96
C GLY A 62 15.59 -4.31 -18.08
N THR A 63 15.60 -4.92 -16.89
CA THR A 63 16.66 -4.74 -15.89
C THR A 63 17.15 -6.07 -15.33
N SER A 64 18.30 -6.06 -14.67
CA SER A 64 18.83 -7.25 -14.01
C SER A 64 18.05 -7.56 -12.72
N SER A 65 18.06 -8.84 -12.31
CA SER A 65 17.24 -9.33 -11.20
C SER A 65 17.58 -8.72 -9.84
N GLY A 66 18.83 -8.27 -9.63
CA GLY A 66 19.26 -7.63 -8.38
C GLY A 66 18.63 -6.25 -8.18
N PRO A 67 18.90 -5.28 -9.07
CA PRO A 67 18.26 -3.97 -9.07
C PRO A 67 16.73 -4.04 -9.03
N LEU A 68 16.12 -4.97 -9.77
CA LEU A 68 14.67 -5.19 -9.72
C LEU A 68 14.18 -5.50 -8.30
N GLN A 69 14.86 -6.39 -7.57
CA GLN A 69 14.48 -6.70 -6.19
C GLN A 69 14.62 -5.49 -5.27
N VAL A 70 15.67 -4.68 -5.44
CA VAL A 70 15.86 -3.46 -4.65
C VAL A 70 14.73 -2.46 -4.89
N VAL A 71 14.35 -2.25 -6.16
CA VAL A 71 13.23 -1.35 -6.52
C VAL A 71 11.92 -1.84 -5.94
N LEU A 72 11.61 -3.14 -6.05
CA LEU A 72 10.37 -3.71 -5.49
C LEU A 72 10.31 -3.55 -3.97
N VAL A 73 11.43 -3.73 -3.25
CA VAL A 73 11.50 -3.51 -1.80
C VAL A 73 11.33 -2.03 -1.46
N ALA A 74 12.06 -1.15 -2.14
CA ALA A 74 11.98 0.29 -1.90
C ALA A 74 10.54 0.81 -2.11
N GLU A 75 9.89 0.35 -3.17
CA GLU A 75 8.50 0.71 -3.45
C GLU A 75 7.54 0.19 -2.37
N CYS A 76 7.71 -1.04 -1.87
CA CYS A 76 6.93 -1.52 -0.72
C CYS A 76 7.15 -0.63 0.51
N LEU A 77 8.40 -0.30 0.85
CA LEU A 77 8.70 0.52 2.03
C LEU A 77 8.08 1.92 1.93
N VAL A 78 8.17 2.56 0.75
CA VAL A 78 7.55 3.87 0.53
C VAL A 78 6.03 3.77 0.62
N THR A 79 5.44 2.74 0.00
CA THR A 79 3.99 2.52 0.01
C THR A 79 3.47 2.27 1.42
N ASP A 80 4.15 1.43 2.19
CA ASP A 80 3.79 1.11 3.57
C ASP A 80 3.97 2.32 4.51
N ALA A 81 5.00 3.14 4.30
CA ALA A 81 5.17 4.40 5.03
C ALA A 81 4.03 5.39 4.74
N LEU A 82 3.61 5.52 3.48
CA LEU A 82 2.46 6.35 3.10
C LEU A 82 1.16 5.80 3.71
N CYS A 83 0.96 4.49 3.73
CA CYS A 83 -0.17 3.85 4.42
C CYS A 83 -0.19 4.19 5.91
N ALA A 84 0.96 4.09 6.60
CA ALA A 84 1.05 4.41 8.02
C ALA A 84 0.71 5.88 8.30
N LEU A 85 1.18 6.80 7.45
CA LEU A 85 0.85 8.22 7.55
C LEU A 85 -0.64 8.48 7.32
N LEU A 86 -1.24 7.82 6.32
CA LEU A 86 -2.68 7.92 6.04
C LEU A 86 -3.52 7.37 7.21
N LEU A 87 -3.14 6.22 7.77
CA LEU A 87 -3.82 5.63 8.92
C LEU A 87 -3.71 6.53 10.16
N ARG A 88 -2.54 7.13 10.38
CA ARG A 88 -2.35 8.11 11.47
C ARG A 88 -3.23 9.34 11.28
N ALA A 89 -3.26 9.89 10.07
CA ALA A 89 -4.13 11.01 9.75
C ALA A 89 -5.61 10.65 9.93
N LEU A 90 -6.01 9.42 9.60
CA LEU A 90 -7.38 8.94 9.81
C LEU A 90 -7.70 8.83 11.30
N HIS A 91 -6.79 8.25 12.09
CA HIS A 91 -6.93 8.08 13.53
C HIS A 91 -7.07 9.43 14.24
N ASP A 92 -6.18 10.39 13.95
CA ASP A 92 -6.21 11.73 14.57
C ASP A 92 -7.52 12.47 14.31
N VAL A 93 -8.21 12.19 13.19
CA VAL A 93 -9.52 12.79 12.88
C VAL A 93 -10.68 12.00 13.50
N THR A 94 -10.57 10.68 13.67
CA THR A 94 -11.64 9.88 14.29
C THR A 94 -11.71 9.98 15.82
N PHE A 95 -10.62 10.39 16.48
CA PHE A 95 -10.52 10.48 17.94
C PHE A 95 -10.60 11.92 18.49
N TRP A 96 -10.92 12.91 17.65
CA TRP A 96 -11.21 14.30 18.01
C TRP A 96 -12.66 14.64 17.64
#